data_AF-A0A3C1SQX7-F1
#
_entry.id   AF-A0A3C1SQX7-F1
#
_cell.length_a   1.000
_cell.length_b   1.000
_cell.length_c   1.000
_cell.angle_alpha   90.00
_cell.angle_beta   90.00
_cell.angle_gamma   90.00
#
_symmetry.space_group_name_H-M   'P 1'
#
loop_
_entity.id
_entity.type
_entity.pdbx_description
1 polymer ?
#
loop_
_entity_poly.entity_id
_entity_poly.type
_entity_poly.pdbx_seq_one_letter_code
_entity_poly.pdbx_strand_id
1 'polypeptide(L)'
;MSHTCRIELDGKSHDFPVFAGTENELSIDISTLRDRTGYITLDDGYSNTGSCKSAITYIDGDKGILRYRGIPIEQLAEHSTFVETAWLVIWGRLPTEEEMERFSRRLTMNQMMHESLRNHFQGFPPNAHPMAILSAMINAMSCYEPEMMDIDDENTMEKAAARIISKVRTIAAASYKMSIGQPLMYPHPEYKYAENFLHMMFSVPYREYWPTPEVSRALNLFLILHADHEQNCSTSTVRMVASSQANMFASCAAGVCALWGPLHGGANVAVIEMLEFIRQSGMKVSEYVERVKQKDTKLRLMGFGHRVYKNFDPRSKILKAAARHRLAAASQRLRLLGGRLDALSPLATLNRGYAILRRPADGAILRRAGDAAAGDLVEALLGQGRLRCEIKAVLRADDALGFSSPRSSPGAPP
;
A
#
# COMPACT_ATOMS: atom_id res chain seq x y z
N MET A 1 35.99 33.98 0.23
CA MET A 1 36.10 34.24 -1.22
C MET A 1 34.86 33.68 -1.87
N SER A 2 34.20 34.41 -2.77
CA SER A 2 33.08 33.86 -3.55
C SER A 2 33.62 32.74 -4.42
N HIS A 3 33.09 31.53 -4.26
CA HIS A 3 33.43 30.40 -5.12
C HIS A 3 32.84 30.68 -6.52
N THR A 4 33.68 30.72 -7.55
CA THR A 4 33.28 31.01 -8.92
C THR A 4 33.78 29.91 -9.86
N CYS A 5 33.03 29.69 -10.95
CA CYS A 5 33.40 28.82 -12.05
C CYS A 5 33.72 29.71 -13.26
N ARG A 6 34.83 29.44 -13.94
CA ARG A 6 35.22 30.18 -15.15
C ARG A 6 34.85 29.37 -16.39
N ILE A 7 34.09 29.98 -17.29
CA ILE A 7 33.76 29.42 -18.60
C ILE A 7 34.44 30.29 -19.65
N GLU A 8 35.24 29.68 -20.52
CA GLU A 8 35.90 30.37 -21.64
C GLU A 8 35.18 30.07 -22.95
N LEU A 9 34.75 31.13 -23.65
CA LEU A 9 34.04 31.08 -24.93
C LEU A 9 34.69 32.07 -25.89
N ASP A 10 35.07 31.62 -27.09
CA ASP A 10 35.70 32.46 -28.13
C ASP A 10 36.91 33.28 -27.63
N GLY A 11 37.71 32.68 -26.74
CA GLY A 11 38.88 33.33 -26.12
C GLY A 11 38.55 34.38 -25.04
N LYS A 12 37.29 34.51 -24.64
CA LYS A 12 36.84 35.39 -23.56
C LYS A 12 36.45 34.56 -22.34
N SER A 13 37.01 34.92 -21.19
CA SER A 13 36.68 34.30 -19.90
C SER A 13 35.48 34.99 -19.25
N HIS A 14 34.52 34.19 -18.80
CA HIS A 14 33.35 34.63 -18.06
C HIS A 14 33.28 33.88 -16.72
N ASP A 15 33.37 34.61 -15.61
CA ASP A 15 33.21 34.02 -14.28
C ASP A 15 31.71 33.98 -13.91
N PHE A 16 31.24 32.83 -13.43
CA PHE A 16 29.88 32.58 -12.95
C PHE A 16 29.90 32.17 -11.47
N PRO A 17 28.92 32.60 -10.66
CA PRO A 17 28.84 32.20 -9.25
C PRO A 17 28.64 30.69 -9.10
N VAL A 18 29.22 30.11 -8.05
CA VAL A 18 28.93 28.75 -7.62
C VAL A 18 28.14 28.80 -6.32
N PHE A 19 27.00 28.11 -6.29
CA PHE A 19 26.19 27.91 -5.09
C PHE A 19 26.45 26.53 -4.51
N ALA A 20 26.64 26.48 -3.20
CA ALA A 20 26.71 25.24 -2.43
C ALA A 20 25.37 24.99 -1.71
N GLY A 21 24.82 23.79 -1.87
CA GLY A 21 23.68 23.29 -1.11
C GLY A 21 24.07 22.90 0.32
N THR A 22 23.06 22.62 1.15
CA THR A 22 23.28 22.22 2.55
C THR A 22 23.95 20.85 2.69
N GLU A 23 23.93 20.01 1.65
CA GLU A 23 24.60 18.71 1.63
C GLU A 23 25.90 18.77 0.77
N ASN A 24 26.44 19.98 0.55
CA ASN A 24 27.65 20.29 -0.22
C ASN A 24 27.56 20.02 -1.73
N GLU A 25 26.35 19.99 -2.30
CA GLU A 25 26.15 19.94 -3.74
C GLU A 25 26.54 21.28 -4.37
N LEU A 26 27.31 21.25 -5.44
CA LEU A 26 27.75 22.45 -6.13
C LEU A 26 26.90 22.67 -7.39
N SER A 27 26.48 23.91 -7.61
CA SER A 27 25.75 24.32 -8.82
C SER A 27 26.33 25.62 -9.37
N ILE A 28 26.42 25.72 -10.69
CA ILE A 28 26.90 26.93 -11.38
C ILE A 28 25.68 27.76 -11.75
N ASP A 29 25.62 29.01 -11.30
CA ASP A 29 24.55 29.93 -11.67
C ASP A 29 24.79 30.50 -13.07
N ILE A 30 24.04 29.95 -14.03
CA ILE A 30 24.07 30.34 -15.43
C ILE A 30 22.91 31.26 -15.83
N SER A 31 22.19 31.86 -14.86
CA SER A 31 21.03 32.73 -15.13
C SER A 31 21.34 33.89 -16.09
N THR A 32 22.57 34.40 -16.06
CA THR A 32 23.05 35.50 -16.93
C THR A 32 23.87 35.02 -18.13
N LEU A 33 23.97 33.71 -18.38
CA LEU A 33 24.82 33.14 -19.44
C LEU A 33 24.46 33.70 -20.81
N ARG A 34 23.18 33.66 -21.18
CA ARG A 34 22.72 34.14 -22.50
C ARG A 34 22.97 35.62 -22.69
N ASP A 35 22.65 36.44 -21.69
CA ASP A 35 22.82 37.89 -21.77
C ASP A 35 24.31 38.29 -21.87
N ARG A 36 25.20 37.52 -21.23
CA ARG A 36 26.65 37.81 -21.21
C ARG A 36 27.41 37.26 -22.41
N THR A 37 26.92 36.20 -23.04
CA THR A 37 27.71 35.42 -24.01
C THR A 37 26.98 35.18 -25.34
N GLY A 38 25.65 35.27 -25.37
CA GLY A 38 24.82 34.83 -26.49
C GLY A 38 24.56 33.32 -26.54
N TYR A 39 25.24 32.51 -25.73
CA TYR A 39 25.10 31.06 -25.69
C TYR A 39 23.97 30.61 -24.75
N ILE A 40 23.45 29.42 -25.01
CA ILE A 40 22.60 28.65 -24.10
C ILE A 40 23.25 27.29 -23.82
N THR A 41 22.85 26.63 -22.75
CA THR A 41 23.21 25.23 -22.51
C THR A 41 22.26 24.31 -23.26
N LEU A 42 22.78 23.18 -23.76
CA LEU A 42 21.99 22.08 -24.29
C LEU A 42 22.20 20.86 -23.38
N ASP A 43 21.14 20.45 -22.68
CA ASP A 43 21.17 19.37 -21.69
C ASP A 43 19.89 18.53 -21.80
N ASP A 44 19.85 17.67 -22.82
CA ASP A 44 18.69 16.81 -23.08
C ASP A 44 18.41 15.90 -21.86
N GLY A 45 17.19 16.04 -21.32
CA GLY A 45 16.76 15.31 -20.12
C GLY A 45 17.20 15.94 -18.79
N TYR A 46 17.76 17.17 -18.81
CA TYR A 46 18.07 17.97 -17.62
C TYR A 46 19.01 17.28 -16.62
N SER A 47 19.91 16.43 -17.10
CA SER A 47 20.76 15.61 -16.21
C SER A 47 21.83 16.42 -15.49
N ASN A 48 22.17 17.61 -16.01
CA ASN A 48 23.16 18.52 -15.46
C ASN A 48 22.52 19.85 -14.97
N THR A 49 21.19 19.96 -15.01
CA THR A 49 20.48 21.22 -14.79
C THR A 49 19.65 21.18 -13.50
N GLY A 50 20.09 21.92 -12.48
CA GLY A 50 19.29 22.16 -11.28
C GLY A 50 18.25 23.26 -11.50
N SER A 51 16.99 22.89 -11.73
CA SER A 51 15.92 23.84 -12.09
C SER A 51 15.41 24.72 -10.94
N CYS A 52 15.67 24.34 -9.69
CA CYS A 52 15.20 25.09 -8.53
C CYS A 52 16.02 24.80 -7.26
N LYS A 53 15.96 25.72 -6.30
CA LYS A 53 16.33 25.45 -4.91
C LYS A 53 15.16 24.77 -4.20
N SER A 54 15.44 23.74 -3.41
CA SER A 54 14.43 23.00 -2.65
C SER A 54 14.96 22.67 -1.26
N ALA A 55 14.05 22.63 -0.29
CA ALA A 55 14.31 22.18 1.08
C ALA A 55 13.32 21.06 1.49
N ILE A 56 12.72 20.37 0.51
CA ILE A 56 11.67 19.36 0.74
C ILE A 56 12.28 17.98 0.95
N THR A 57 12.99 17.49 -0.06
CA THR A 57 13.52 16.13 -0.09
C THR A 57 14.95 16.16 -0.57
N TYR A 58 15.79 15.35 0.06
CA TYR A 58 17.17 15.13 -0.36
C TYR A 58 17.40 13.67 -0.69
N ILE A 59 18.15 13.42 -1.77
CA ILE A 59 18.52 12.09 -2.23
C ILE A 59 20.01 12.04 -2.53
N ASP A 60 20.71 11.07 -1.92
CA ASP A 60 22.05 10.65 -2.36
C ASP A 60 21.91 9.26 -2.98
N GLY A 61 21.90 9.22 -4.31
CA GLY A 61 21.70 7.99 -5.09
C GLY A 61 22.82 6.97 -4.93
N ASP A 62 24.04 7.43 -4.65
CA ASP A 62 25.21 6.58 -4.49
C ASP A 62 25.22 5.93 -3.11
N LYS A 63 24.84 6.68 -2.08
CA LYS A 63 24.76 6.17 -0.69
C LYS A 63 23.41 5.56 -0.33
N GLY A 64 22.41 5.66 -1.19
CA GLY A 64 21.06 5.15 -0.92
C GLY A 64 20.33 5.95 0.16
N ILE A 65 20.54 7.27 0.21
CA ILE A 65 19.91 8.15 1.21
C ILE A 65 18.62 8.73 0.62
N LEU A 66 17.56 8.73 1.41
CA LEU A 66 16.32 9.48 1.18
C LEU A 66 15.91 10.16 2.47
N ARG A 67 15.75 11.49 2.43
CA ARG A 67 15.30 12.27 3.59
C ARG A 67 14.16 13.20 3.19
N TYR A 68 13.10 13.24 3.98
CA TYR A 68 12.08 14.29 3.90
C TYR A 68 12.35 15.30 5.00
N ARG A 69 12.56 16.57 4.64
CA ARG A 69 12.87 17.67 5.57
C ARG A 69 14.02 17.33 6.53
N GLY A 70 15.02 16.61 6.02
CA GLY A 70 16.19 16.15 6.80
C GLY A 70 15.97 14.86 7.62
N ILE A 71 14.74 14.37 7.75
CA ILE A 71 14.43 13.14 8.49
C ILE A 71 14.63 11.92 7.57
N PRO A 72 15.43 10.92 7.97
CA PRO A 72 15.61 9.68 7.20
C PRO A 72 14.29 8.94 6.97
N ILE A 73 14.11 8.42 5.75
CA ILE A 73 12.88 7.71 5.36
C ILE A 73 12.59 6.50 6.26
N GLU A 74 13.62 5.84 6.78
CA GLU A 74 13.50 4.71 7.70
C GLU A 74 12.79 5.11 9.00
N GLN A 75 13.09 6.29 9.54
CA GLN A 75 12.48 6.77 10.78
C GLN A 75 11.00 7.11 10.56
N LEU A 76 10.67 7.75 9.44
CA LEU A 76 9.28 8.04 9.08
C LEU A 76 8.49 6.75 8.84
N ALA A 77 9.09 5.77 8.16
CA ALA A 77 8.47 4.47 7.92
C ALA A 77 8.16 3.71 9.21
N GLU A 78 8.97 3.86 10.25
CA GLU A 78 8.81 3.16 11.52
C GLU A 78 7.87 3.88 12.49
N HIS A 79 7.94 5.21 12.54
CA HIS A 79 7.32 5.99 13.62
C HIS A 79 6.18 6.91 13.16
N SER A 80 6.04 7.19 11.85
CA SER A 80 5.10 8.18 11.35
C SER A 80 3.85 7.58 10.71
N THR A 81 2.88 8.44 10.43
CA THR A 81 1.71 8.13 9.59
C THR A 81 1.80 8.87 8.25
N PHE A 82 1.09 8.40 7.22
CA PHE A 82 1.05 9.10 5.95
C PHE A 82 0.56 10.56 6.10
N VAL A 83 -0.45 10.79 6.94
CA VAL A 83 -1.01 12.14 7.15
C VAL A 83 0.02 13.06 7.81
N GLU A 84 0.76 12.57 8.80
CA GLU A 84 1.85 13.32 9.45
C GLU A 84 3.03 13.55 8.49
N THR A 85 3.40 12.55 7.69
CA THR A 85 4.44 12.68 6.66
C THR A 85 4.04 13.68 5.57
N ALA A 86 2.79 13.66 5.12
CA ALA A 86 2.27 14.65 4.18
C ALA A 86 2.34 16.06 4.77
N TRP A 87 2.01 16.20 6.06
CA TRP A 87 2.15 17.47 6.76
C TRP A 87 3.62 17.94 6.78
N LEU A 88 4.54 17.07 7.19
CA LEU A 88 5.97 17.36 7.19
C LEU A 88 6.46 17.85 5.81
N VAL A 89 6.08 17.14 4.75
CA VAL A 89 6.50 17.47 3.38
C VAL A 89 5.97 18.85 2.97
N ILE A 90 4.72 19.17 3.28
CA ILE A 90 4.10 20.45 2.87
C ILE A 90 4.64 21.61 3.72
N TRP A 91 4.59 21.50 5.06
CA TRP A 91 4.87 22.60 5.99
C TRP A 91 6.30 22.67 6.52
N GLY A 92 7.13 21.67 6.25
CA GLY A 92 8.55 21.69 6.60
C GLY A 92 8.88 21.30 8.05
N ARG A 93 7.88 20.99 8.86
CA ARG A 93 8.04 20.52 10.24
C ARG A 93 6.96 19.50 10.60
N LEU A 94 7.19 18.73 11.66
CA LEU A 94 6.14 17.87 12.22
C LEU A 94 4.99 18.73 12.80
N PRO A 95 3.74 18.24 12.72
CA PRO A 95 2.59 18.93 13.30
C PRO A 95 2.60 18.85 14.83
N THR A 96 2.00 19.84 15.49
CA THR A 96 1.54 19.66 16.88
C THR A 96 0.32 18.74 16.91
N GLU A 97 -0.08 18.26 18.10
CA GLU A 97 -1.31 17.45 18.23
C GLU A 97 -2.55 18.17 17.71
N GLU A 98 -2.71 19.45 18.04
CA GLU A 98 -3.85 20.28 17.59
C GLU A 98 -3.87 20.43 16.06
N GLU A 99 -2.70 20.65 15.44
CA GLU A 99 -2.57 20.75 14.00
C GLU A 99 -2.89 19.42 13.31
N MET A 100 -2.39 18.32 13.89
CA MET A 100 -2.64 16.98 13.38
C MET A 100 -4.14 16.63 13.45
N GLU A 101 -4.80 16.95 14.56
CA GLU A 101 -6.25 16.76 14.72
C GLU A 101 -7.03 17.63 13.73
N ARG A 102 -6.67 18.92 13.63
CA ARG A 102 -7.31 19.87 12.70
C ARG A 102 -7.18 19.40 11.26
N PHE A 103 -5.98 19.02 10.82
CA PHE A 103 -5.72 18.57 9.47
C PHE A 103 -6.42 17.25 9.17
N SER A 104 -6.37 16.28 10.09
CA SER A 104 -7.08 15.01 9.98
C SER A 104 -8.59 15.23 9.84
N ARG A 105 -9.17 16.14 10.64
CA ARG A 105 -10.58 16.52 10.53
C ARG A 105 -10.89 17.18 9.20
N ARG A 106 -10.02 18.06 8.68
CA ARG A 106 -10.19 18.64 7.33
C ARG A 106 -10.15 17.57 6.24
N LEU A 107 -9.26 16.58 6.35
CA LEU A 107 -9.25 15.45 5.40
C LEU A 107 -10.59 14.70 5.42
N THR A 108 -11.09 14.38 6.62
CA THR A 108 -12.38 13.72 6.80
C THR A 108 -13.55 14.56 6.31
N MET A 109 -13.54 15.88 6.49
CA MET A 109 -14.63 16.75 6.01
C MET A 109 -14.64 16.92 4.49
N ASN A 110 -13.49 16.80 3.82
CA ASN A 110 -13.37 17.04 2.38
C ASN A 110 -13.38 15.76 1.53
N GLN A 111 -13.61 14.60 2.15
CA GLN A 111 -13.57 13.29 1.48
C GLN A 111 -14.70 13.03 0.49
N MET A 112 -15.89 13.61 0.70
CA MET A 112 -17.02 13.42 -0.21
C MET A 112 -16.82 14.24 -1.48
N MET A 113 -17.14 13.67 -2.64
CA MET A 113 -17.16 14.40 -3.90
C MET A 113 -18.51 15.11 -4.05
N HIS A 114 -18.52 16.27 -4.70
CA HIS A 114 -19.78 16.85 -5.17
C HIS A 114 -20.50 15.83 -6.05
N GLU A 115 -21.81 15.66 -5.90
CA GLU A 115 -22.56 14.59 -6.61
C GLU A 115 -22.48 14.76 -8.14
N SER A 116 -22.53 15.99 -8.65
CA SER A 116 -22.30 16.24 -10.08
C SER A 116 -20.89 15.84 -10.55
N LEU A 117 -19.85 15.99 -9.72
CA LEU A 117 -18.51 15.48 -10.01
C LEU A 117 -18.54 13.95 -10.02
N ARG A 118 -19.17 13.33 -9.02
CA ARG A 118 -19.36 11.86 -8.97
C ARG A 118 -20.09 11.32 -10.21
N ASN A 119 -21.04 12.06 -10.78
CA ASN A 119 -21.72 11.67 -12.02
C ASN A 119 -20.81 11.62 -13.25
N HIS A 120 -19.66 12.32 -13.26
CA HIS A 120 -18.69 12.23 -14.36
C HIS A 120 -18.14 10.81 -14.53
N PHE A 121 -18.14 9.99 -13.47
CA PHE A 121 -17.75 8.57 -13.58
C PHE A 121 -18.63 7.79 -14.58
N GLN A 122 -19.89 8.19 -14.77
CA GLN A 122 -20.80 7.55 -15.72
C GLN A 122 -20.43 7.84 -17.19
N GLY A 123 -19.64 8.89 -17.43
CA GLY A 123 -19.19 9.28 -18.77
C GLY A 123 -17.96 8.51 -19.25
N PHE A 124 -17.24 7.80 -18.36
CA PHE A 124 -16.08 7.01 -18.77
C PHE A 124 -16.50 5.61 -19.27
N PRO A 125 -15.80 5.08 -20.29
CA PRO A 125 -15.94 3.67 -20.68
C PRO A 125 -15.65 2.72 -19.50
N PRO A 126 -16.34 1.57 -19.37
CA PRO A 126 -16.13 0.63 -18.27
C PRO A 126 -14.68 0.12 -18.12
N ASN A 127 -13.94 0.08 -19.22
CA ASN A 127 -12.54 -0.35 -19.30
C ASN A 127 -11.55 0.82 -19.35
N ALA A 128 -11.98 2.05 -19.05
CA ALA A 128 -11.10 3.20 -19.02
C ALA A 128 -9.99 3.01 -17.98
N HIS A 129 -8.78 3.42 -18.34
CA HIS A 129 -7.62 3.24 -17.48
C HIS A 129 -7.74 4.12 -16.22
N PRO A 130 -7.55 3.59 -15.00
CA PRO A 130 -7.74 4.36 -13.75
C PRO A 130 -6.93 5.66 -13.68
N MET A 131 -5.71 5.69 -14.25
CA MET A 131 -4.90 6.92 -14.29
C MET A 131 -5.51 8.03 -15.16
N ALA A 132 -6.18 7.69 -16.27
CA ALA A 132 -6.86 8.66 -17.12
C ALA A 132 -8.10 9.24 -16.42
N ILE A 133 -8.84 8.39 -15.72
CA ILE A 133 -9.96 8.81 -14.87
C ILE A 133 -9.44 9.74 -13.76
N LEU A 134 -8.38 9.34 -13.06
CA LEU A 134 -7.81 10.12 -11.96
C LEU A 134 -7.37 11.51 -12.42
N SER A 135 -6.62 11.64 -13.51
CA SER A 135 -6.18 12.95 -14.03
C SER A 135 -7.36 13.81 -14.47
N ALA A 136 -8.33 13.24 -15.19
CA ALA A 136 -9.52 13.96 -15.66
C ALA A 136 -10.37 14.46 -14.49
N MET A 137 -10.61 13.60 -13.50
CA MET A 137 -11.43 13.93 -12.32
C MET A 137 -10.75 14.97 -11.42
N ILE A 138 -9.43 14.89 -11.22
CA ILE A 138 -8.69 15.92 -10.48
C ILE A 138 -8.81 17.27 -11.20
N ASN A 139 -8.62 17.33 -12.53
CA ASN A 139 -8.77 18.58 -13.26
C ASN A 139 -10.21 19.12 -13.17
N ALA A 140 -11.21 18.26 -13.32
CA ALA A 140 -12.62 18.65 -13.20
C ALA A 140 -13.00 19.18 -11.81
N MET A 141 -12.26 18.82 -10.75
CA MET A 141 -12.49 19.37 -9.41
C MET A 141 -12.35 20.90 -9.37
N SER A 142 -11.53 21.52 -10.23
CA SER A 142 -11.39 22.98 -10.24
C SER A 142 -12.71 23.70 -10.49
N CYS A 143 -13.64 23.06 -11.22
CA CYS A 143 -14.98 23.60 -11.48
C CYS A 143 -15.90 23.59 -10.26
N TYR A 144 -15.57 22.82 -9.23
CA TYR A 144 -16.36 22.65 -8.00
C TYR A 144 -15.73 23.33 -6.79
N GLU A 145 -14.50 23.83 -6.93
CA GLU A 145 -13.68 24.38 -5.84
C GLU A 145 -13.17 25.79 -6.19
N PRO A 146 -14.06 26.76 -6.56
CA PRO A 146 -13.63 28.08 -7.06
C PRO A 146 -12.85 28.90 -6.03
N GLU A 147 -13.12 28.69 -4.74
CA GLU A 147 -12.39 29.31 -3.62
C GLU A 147 -10.97 28.78 -3.42
N MET A 148 -10.54 27.79 -4.20
CA MET A 148 -9.19 27.19 -4.17
C MET A 148 -8.40 27.49 -5.44
N MET A 149 -8.89 28.40 -6.29
CA MET A 149 -8.21 28.82 -7.52
C MET A 149 -7.02 29.73 -7.23
N ASP A 150 -7.19 30.63 -6.25
CA ASP A 150 -6.17 31.53 -5.74
C ASP A 150 -5.84 31.14 -4.30
N ILE A 151 -4.56 30.92 -4.00
CA ILE A 151 -4.07 30.49 -2.69
C ILE A 151 -3.11 31.56 -2.16
N ASP A 152 -3.66 32.50 -1.41
CA ASP A 152 -2.93 33.69 -0.96
C ASP A 152 -2.50 33.62 0.52
N ASP A 153 -3.01 32.65 1.26
CA ASP A 153 -2.75 32.48 2.69
C ASP A 153 -2.59 31.02 3.12
N GLU A 154 -1.93 30.83 4.25
CA GLU A 154 -1.61 29.52 4.82
C GLU A 154 -2.85 28.67 5.14
N ASN A 155 -3.94 29.31 5.59
CA ASN A 155 -5.15 28.60 5.95
C ASN A 155 -5.90 28.11 4.69
N THR A 156 -5.90 28.90 3.61
CA THR A 156 -6.40 28.48 2.30
C THR A 156 -5.53 27.37 1.71
N MET A 157 -4.20 27.45 1.85
CA MET A 157 -3.29 26.38 1.45
C MET A 157 -3.59 25.07 2.20
N GLU A 158 -3.81 25.12 3.51
CA GLU A 158 -4.18 23.94 4.30
C GLU A 158 -5.53 23.34 3.86
N LYS A 159 -6.54 24.17 3.53
CA LYS A 159 -7.82 23.69 2.98
C LYS A 159 -7.63 23.03 1.62
N ALA A 160 -6.87 23.68 0.73
CA ALA A 160 -6.58 23.19 -0.62
C ALA A 160 -5.86 21.84 -0.57
N ALA A 161 -4.79 21.74 0.23
CA ALA A 161 -4.05 20.51 0.47
C ALA A 161 -4.95 19.39 1.01
N ALA A 162 -5.77 19.68 2.04
CA ALA A 162 -6.69 18.69 2.59
C ALA A 162 -7.71 18.21 1.55
N ARG A 163 -8.24 19.11 0.72
CA ARG A 163 -9.19 18.78 -0.35
C ARG A 163 -8.60 17.85 -1.37
N ILE A 164 -7.47 18.22 -1.96
CA ILE A 164 -6.87 17.42 -3.03
C ILE A 164 -6.41 16.06 -2.51
N ILE A 165 -5.75 15.99 -1.35
CA ILE A 165 -5.31 14.72 -0.74
C ILE A 165 -6.50 13.79 -0.44
N SER A 166 -7.62 14.36 0.03
CA SER A 166 -8.82 13.56 0.36
C SER A 166 -9.56 13.09 -0.88
N LYS A 167 -9.72 13.97 -1.89
CA LYS A 167 -10.45 13.67 -3.11
C LYS A 167 -9.67 12.71 -4.01
N VAL A 168 -8.34 12.83 -4.09
CA VAL A 168 -7.48 11.87 -4.82
C VAL A 168 -7.72 10.46 -4.32
N ARG A 169 -7.78 10.25 -3.00
CA ARG A 169 -8.11 8.96 -2.39
C ARG A 169 -9.48 8.44 -2.82
N THR A 170 -10.50 9.29 -2.75
CA THR A 170 -11.88 8.92 -3.11
C THR A 170 -12.01 8.62 -4.61
N ILE A 171 -11.39 9.43 -5.48
CA ILE A 171 -11.37 9.24 -6.93
C ILE A 171 -10.64 7.96 -7.31
N ALA A 172 -9.49 7.68 -6.69
CA ALA A 172 -8.74 6.46 -6.94
C ALA A 172 -9.54 5.20 -6.57
N ALA A 173 -10.22 5.20 -5.41
CA ALA A 173 -11.08 4.08 -5.01
C ALA A 173 -12.28 3.91 -5.93
N ALA A 174 -12.90 5.02 -6.35
CA ALA A 174 -14.00 5.01 -7.31
C ALA A 174 -13.57 4.47 -8.68
N SER A 175 -12.37 4.82 -9.15
CA SER A 175 -11.80 4.32 -10.41
C SER A 175 -11.61 2.79 -10.38
N TYR A 176 -11.16 2.25 -9.25
CA TYR A 176 -11.09 0.80 -9.06
C TYR A 176 -12.48 0.14 -9.04
N LYS A 177 -13.44 0.69 -8.31
CA LYS A 177 -14.82 0.15 -8.28
C LYS A 177 -15.42 0.09 -9.68
N MET A 178 -15.22 1.15 -10.45
CA MET A 178 -15.68 1.23 -11.83
C MET A 178 -15.02 0.16 -12.71
N SER A 179 -13.71 -0.05 -12.61
CA SER A 179 -13.00 -1.03 -13.45
C SER A 179 -13.42 -2.49 -13.21
N ILE A 180 -14.04 -2.78 -12.06
CA ILE A 180 -14.60 -4.10 -11.73
C ILE A 180 -16.13 -4.14 -11.75
N GLY A 181 -16.79 -3.08 -12.26
CA GLY A 181 -18.25 -3.02 -12.39
C GLY A 181 -19.03 -2.97 -11.07
N GLN A 182 -18.42 -2.47 -10.00
CA GLN A 182 -19.05 -2.35 -8.68
C GLN A 182 -19.52 -0.92 -8.39
N PRO A 183 -20.54 -0.75 -7.52
CA PRO A 183 -20.99 0.57 -7.12
C PRO A 183 -19.89 1.34 -6.37
N LEU A 184 -19.83 2.65 -6.59
CA LEU A 184 -18.88 3.52 -5.90
C LEU A 184 -19.28 3.65 -4.43
N MET A 185 -18.32 3.39 -3.53
CA MET A 185 -18.56 3.49 -2.10
C MET A 185 -18.37 4.92 -1.61
N TYR A 186 -19.21 5.36 -0.68
CA TYR A 186 -18.97 6.60 0.04
C TYR A 186 -17.86 6.41 1.08
N PRO A 187 -17.08 7.44 1.38
CA PRO A 187 -16.10 7.40 2.45
C PRO A 187 -16.76 7.34 3.82
N HIS A 188 -16.12 6.67 4.78
CA HIS A 188 -16.60 6.52 6.15
C HIS A 188 -15.94 7.54 7.09
N PRO A 189 -16.69 8.39 7.84
CA PRO A 189 -16.11 9.49 8.62
C PRO A 189 -15.24 9.03 9.80
N GLU A 190 -15.55 7.89 10.41
CA GLU A 190 -14.78 7.35 11.55
C GLU A 190 -13.47 6.66 11.12
N TYR A 191 -13.24 6.46 9.82
CA TYR A 191 -12.05 5.74 9.36
C TYR A 191 -10.89 6.70 9.05
N LYS A 192 -9.73 6.32 9.59
CA LYS A 192 -8.43 6.93 9.28
C LYS A 192 -8.10 6.79 7.78
N TYR A 193 -7.12 7.57 7.33
CA TYR A 193 -6.89 7.77 5.89
C TYR A 193 -6.73 6.48 5.08
N ALA A 194 -5.89 5.55 5.55
CA ALA A 194 -5.61 4.28 4.88
C ALA A 194 -6.78 3.30 4.99
N GLU A 195 -7.38 3.18 6.17
CA GLU A 195 -8.55 2.35 6.45
C GLU A 195 -9.73 2.73 5.56
N ASN A 196 -9.97 4.03 5.41
CA ASN A 196 -11.06 4.57 4.61
C ASN A 196 -10.83 4.32 3.11
N PHE A 197 -9.58 4.41 2.64
CA PHE A 197 -9.24 4.00 1.27
C PHE A 197 -9.57 2.53 1.02
N LEU A 198 -9.16 1.65 1.94
CA LEU A 198 -9.43 0.21 1.84
C LEU A 198 -10.92 -0.11 1.92
N HIS A 199 -11.67 0.58 2.79
CA HIS A 199 -13.12 0.49 2.85
C HIS A 199 -13.73 0.86 1.48
N MET A 200 -13.38 2.01 0.91
CA MET A 200 -13.94 2.43 -0.37
C MET A 200 -13.58 1.48 -1.53
N MET A 201 -12.38 0.87 -1.47
CA MET A 201 -11.92 -0.12 -2.45
C MET A 201 -12.68 -1.45 -2.32
N PHE A 202 -12.90 -1.96 -1.11
CA PHE A 202 -13.26 -3.37 -0.92
C PHE A 202 -14.64 -3.63 -0.32
N SER A 203 -15.30 -2.62 0.27
CA SER A 203 -16.68 -2.74 0.74
C SER A 203 -17.64 -2.85 -0.43
N VAL A 204 -18.72 -3.61 -0.27
CA VAL A 204 -19.88 -3.63 -1.18
C VAL A 204 -21.15 -3.30 -0.38
N PRO A 205 -22.27 -2.91 -1.02
CA PRO A 205 -23.43 -2.36 -0.29
C PRO A 205 -23.96 -3.21 0.86
N TYR A 206 -23.87 -4.53 0.74
CA TYR A 206 -24.35 -5.49 1.75
C TYR A 206 -23.22 -6.12 2.58
N ARG A 207 -21.96 -5.71 2.40
CA ARG A 207 -20.82 -6.26 3.14
C ARG A 207 -19.70 -5.24 3.24
N GLU A 208 -19.57 -4.68 4.43
CA GLU A 208 -18.46 -3.80 4.76
C GLU A 208 -17.15 -4.57 4.87
N TYR A 209 -16.08 -3.98 4.32
CA TYR A 209 -14.72 -4.47 4.47
C TYR A 209 -14.04 -3.79 5.66
N TRP A 210 -13.60 -4.61 6.61
CA TRP A 210 -12.89 -4.18 7.81
C TRP A 210 -11.40 -4.52 7.65
N PRO A 211 -10.52 -3.55 7.34
CA PRO A 211 -9.11 -3.83 7.17
C PRO A 211 -8.49 -4.27 8.51
N THR A 212 -7.76 -5.38 8.50
CA THR A 212 -6.94 -5.79 9.64
C THR A 212 -5.84 -4.73 9.89
N PRO A 213 -5.41 -4.50 11.14
CA PRO A 213 -4.35 -3.54 11.44
C PRO A 213 -3.08 -3.71 10.59
N GLU A 214 -2.72 -4.95 10.23
CA GLU A 214 -1.56 -5.26 9.39
C GLU A 214 -1.70 -4.74 7.96
N VAL A 215 -2.92 -4.79 7.39
CA VAL A 215 -3.21 -4.28 6.04
C VAL A 215 -3.19 -2.75 6.06
N SER A 216 -3.83 -2.13 7.05
CA SER A 216 -3.83 -0.67 7.20
C SER A 216 -2.42 -0.12 7.36
N ARG A 217 -1.59 -0.74 8.23
CA ARG A 217 -0.18 -0.37 8.41
C ARG A 217 0.62 -0.53 7.12
N ALA A 218 0.41 -1.61 6.37
CA ALA A 218 1.12 -1.83 5.11
C ALA A 218 0.77 -0.76 4.06
N LEU A 219 -0.50 -0.38 3.94
CA LEU A 219 -0.91 0.70 3.04
C LEU A 219 -0.37 2.06 3.51
N ASN A 220 -0.44 2.35 4.82
CA ASN A 220 0.10 3.59 5.38
C ASN A 220 1.62 3.71 5.08
N LEU A 221 2.38 2.63 5.30
CA LEU A 221 3.79 2.57 4.95
C LEU A 221 4.01 2.78 3.45
N PHE A 222 3.23 2.13 2.60
CA PHE A 222 3.33 2.30 1.15
C PHE A 222 3.14 3.76 0.75
N LEU A 223 2.17 4.46 1.34
CA LEU A 223 1.92 5.89 1.08
C LEU A 223 3.06 6.78 1.59
N ILE A 224 3.63 6.52 2.77
CA ILE A 224 4.81 7.27 3.29
C ILE A 224 5.98 7.18 2.31
N LEU A 225 6.29 5.98 1.82
CA LEU A 225 7.42 5.74 0.93
C LEU A 225 7.23 6.35 -0.47
N HIS A 226 6.02 6.78 -0.82
CA HIS A 226 5.69 7.44 -2.10
C HIS A 226 5.21 8.88 -1.91
N ALA A 227 5.37 9.46 -0.71
CA ALA A 227 4.89 10.81 -0.42
C ALA A 227 5.61 11.89 -1.24
N ASP A 228 6.92 11.77 -1.45
CA ASP A 228 7.69 12.63 -2.34
C ASP A 228 8.94 11.90 -2.88
N HIS A 229 9.50 12.38 -3.99
CA HIS A 229 10.74 11.83 -4.53
C HIS A 229 11.53 12.89 -5.34
N GLU A 230 11.72 14.07 -4.76
CA GLU A 230 12.57 15.15 -5.32
C GLU A 230 12.10 15.60 -6.72
N GLN A 231 12.97 16.13 -7.59
CA GLN A 231 12.68 16.64 -8.94
C GLN A 231 12.60 15.51 -9.97
N ASN A 232 11.66 14.59 -9.78
CA ASN A 232 11.29 13.60 -10.79
C ASN A 232 10.37 14.21 -11.87
N CYS A 233 10.16 13.48 -12.98
CA CYS A 233 9.39 13.94 -14.14
C CYS A 233 8.00 14.49 -13.79
N SER A 234 7.26 13.85 -12.89
CA SER A 234 5.94 14.34 -12.47
C SER A 234 6.04 15.61 -11.62
N THR A 235 6.96 15.66 -10.65
CA THR A 235 7.17 16.87 -9.83
C THR A 235 7.61 18.06 -10.68
N SER A 236 8.53 17.86 -11.62
CA SER A 236 8.96 18.90 -12.57
C SER A 236 7.81 19.37 -13.45
N THR A 237 6.94 18.46 -13.92
CA THR A 237 5.73 18.81 -14.67
C THR A 237 4.77 19.67 -13.85
N VAL A 238 4.50 19.29 -12.60
CA VAL A 238 3.64 20.09 -11.68
C VAL A 238 4.21 21.50 -11.53
N ARG A 239 5.52 21.63 -11.25
CA ARG A 239 6.18 22.92 -11.10
C ARG A 239 6.13 23.76 -12.38
N MET A 240 6.32 23.13 -13.54
CA MET A 240 6.31 23.81 -14.83
C MET A 240 4.93 24.36 -15.17
N VAL A 241 3.88 23.57 -14.99
CA VAL A 241 2.50 24.01 -15.22
C VAL A 241 2.10 25.09 -14.20
N ALA A 242 2.42 24.90 -12.93
CA ALA A 242 2.15 25.90 -11.89
C ALA A 242 2.89 27.23 -12.13
N SER A 243 4.05 27.22 -12.80
CA SER A 243 4.82 28.45 -13.08
C SER A 243 4.10 29.43 -14.01
N SER A 244 3.12 28.97 -14.79
CA SER A 244 2.23 29.84 -15.57
C SER A 244 1.03 30.34 -14.77
N GLN A 245 1.05 30.18 -13.44
CA GLN A 245 -0.07 30.44 -12.52
C GLN A 245 -1.31 29.59 -12.80
N ALA A 246 -1.13 28.37 -13.32
CA ALA A 246 -2.23 27.42 -13.42
C ALA A 246 -2.69 26.97 -12.02
N ASN A 247 -4.00 26.81 -11.82
CA ASN A 247 -4.55 26.38 -10.54
C ASN A 247 -3.97 25.03 -10.06
N MET A 248 -4.02 24.80 -8.75
CA MET A 248 -3.43 23.61 -8.12
C MET A 248 -3.96 22.29 -8.68
N PHE A 249 -5.26 22.20 -8.96
CA PHE A 249 -5.88 20.96 -9.48
C PHE A 249 -5.38 20.63 -10.88
N ALA A 250 -5.32 21.62 -11.78
CA ALA A 250 -4.77 21.46 -13.12
C ALA A 250 -3.29 21.05 -13.07
N SER A 251 -2.51 21.68 -12.19
CA SER A 251 -1.09 21.36 -11.99
C SER A 251 -0.90 19.93 -11.49
N CYS A 252 -1.68 19.49 -10.50
CA CYS A 252 -1.64 18.10 -10.00
C CYS A 252 -2.13 17.08 -11.04
N ALA A 253 -3.17 17.40 -11.82
CA ALA A 253 -3.63 16.56 -12.91
C ALA A 253 -2.54 16.33 -13.97
N ALA A 254 -1.78 17.39 -14.33
CA ALA A 254 -0.62 17.27 -15.20
C ALA A 254 0.47 16.36 -14.60
N GLY A 255 0.70 16.46 -13.29
CA GLY A 255 1.57 15.54 -12.54
C GLY A 255 1.14 14.07 -12.66
N VAL A 256 -0.16 13.79 -12.57
CA VAL A 256 -0.72 12.44 -12.76
C VAL A 256 -0.50 11.95 -14.19
N CYS A 257 -0.69 12.80 -15.20
CA CYS A 257 -0.40 12.47 -16.59
C CYS A 257 1.07 12.12 -16.80
N ALA A 258 2.00 12.90 -16.24
CA ALA A 258 3.43 12.62 -16.30
C ALA A 258 3.79 11.32 -15.55
N LEU A 259 3.15 11.06 -14.40
CA LEU A 259 3.35 9.84 -13.62
C LEU A 259 2.82 8.59 -14.34
N TRP A 260 1.76 8.70 -15.12
CA TRP A 260 1.17 7.56 -15.85
C TRP A 260 2.12 6.95 -16.89
N GLY A 261 3.12 7.70 -17.35
CA GLY A 261 4.13 7.21 -18.30
C GLY A 261 4.78 5.87 -17.85
N PRO A 262 4.92 4.87 -18.75
CA PRO A 262 5.49 3.55 -18.41
C PRO A 262 6.91 3.60 -17.83
N LEU A 263 7.70 4.60 -18.24
CA LEU A 263 9.08 4.81 -17.78
C LEU A 263 9.17 5.58 -16.45
N HIS A 264 8.03 5.99 -15.88
CA HIS A 264 7.95 6.69 -14.60
C HIS A 264 7.13 5.88 -13.59
N GLY A 265 5.84 6.20 -13.42
CA GLY A 265 4.98 5.51 -12.45
C GLY A 265 4.48 4.14 -12.91
N GLY A 266 4.48 3.84 -14.22
CA GLY A 266 4.00 2.55 -14.74
C GLY A 266 4.93 1.35 -14.48
N ALA A 267 6.15 1.60 -13.96
CA ALA A 267 7.13 0.54 -13.70
C ALA A 267 6.64 -0.51 -12.68
N ASN A 268 5.81 -0.11 -11.71
CA ASN A 268 5.26 -1.02 -10.71
C ASN A 268 4.27 -2.04 -11.31
N VAL A 269 3.40 -1.59 -12.23
CA VAL A 269 2.47 -2.45 -12.97
C VAL A 269 3.26 -3.40 -13.87
N ALA A 270 4.28 -2.89 -14.58
CA ALA A 270 5.13 -3.71 -15.44
C ALA A 270 5.86 -4.83 -14.67
N VAL A 271 6.21 -4.62 -13.39
CA VAL A 271 6.76 -5.68 -12.52
C VAL A 271 5.73 -6.76 -12.25
N ILE A 272 4.48 -6.39 -11.93
CA ILE A 272 3.41 -7.35 -11.67
C ILE A 272 3.08 -8.14 -12.93
N GLU A 273 2.91 -7.49 -14.07
CA GLU A 273 2.66 -8.13 -15.36
C GLU A 273 3.78 -9.09 -15.75
N MET A 274 5.05 -8.70 -15.54
CA MET A 274 6.20 -9.59 -15.75
C MET A 274 6.12 -10.84 -14.87
N LEU A 275 5.82 -10.68 -13.57
CA LEU A 275 5.70 -11.81 -12.63
C LEU A 275 4.50 -12.71 -12.98
N GLU A 276 3.39 -12.13 -13.42
CA GLU A 276 2.21 -12.88 -13.86
C GLU A 276 2.49 -13.66 -15.15
N PHE A 277 3.21 -13.07 -16.11
CA PHE A 277 3.67 -13.74 -17.32
C PHE A 277 4.57 -14.94 -16.99
N ILE A 278 5.56 -14.77 -16.10
CA ILE A 278 6.44 -15.86 -15.66
C ILE A 278 5.60 -17.00 -15.05
N ARG A 279 4.63 -16.65 -14.18
CA ARG A 279 3.73 -17.63 -13.56
C ARG A 279 2.86 -18.36 -14.59
N GLN A 280 2.23 -17.64 -15.51
CA GLN A 280 1.29 -18.20 -16.50
C GLN A 280 2.00 -19.06 -17.55
N SER A 281 3.22 -18.69 -17.93
CA SER A 281 4.04 -19.47 -18.86
C SER A 281 4.59 -20.77 -18.26
N GLY A 282 4.52 -20.95 -16.94
CA GLY A 282 5.16 -22.06 -16.24
C GLY A 282 6.70 -21.98 -16.20
N MET A 283 7.27 -20.86 -16.65
CA MET A 283 8.70 -20.63 -16.71
C MET A 283 9.28 -20.46 -15.31
N LYS A 284 10.49 -20.99 -15.07
CA LYS A 284 11.23 -20.67 -13.84
C LYS A 284 11.79 -19.26 -13.92
N VAL A 285 11.81 -18.53 -12.80
CA VAL A 285 12.41 -17.18 -12.73
C VAL A 285 13.86 -17.17 -13.23
N SER A 286 14.64 -18.21 -12.92
CA SER A 286 16.02 -18.35 -13.38
C SER A 286 16.13 -18.43 -14.91
N GLU A 287 15.18 -19.09 -15.57
CA GLU A 287 15.13 -19.20 -17.02
C GLU A 287 14.76 -17.86 -17.66
N TYR A 288 13.78 -17.14 -17.11
CA TYR A 288 13.40 -15.81 -17.60
C TYR A 288 14.59 -14.84 -17.56
N VAL A 289 15.30 -14.81 -16.42
CA VAL A 289 16.49 -13.97 -16.23
C VAL A 289 17.59 -14.33 -17.22
N GLU A 290 17.81 -15.60 -17.48
CA GLU A 290 18.81 -16.06 -18.43
C GLU A 290 18.48 -15.61 -19.86
N ARG A 291 17.22 -15.71 -20.29
CA ARG A 291 16.78 -15.22 -21.60
C ARG A 291 16.95 -13.70 -21.75
N VAL A 292 16.66 -12.93 -20.69
CA VAL A 292 16.92 -11.48 -20.69
C VAL A 292 18.42 -11.18 -20.84
N LYS A 293 19.29 -11.92 -20.13
CA LYS A 293 20.76 -11.78 -20.26
C LYS A 293 21.26 -12.12 -21.67
N GLN A 294 20.61 -13.09 -22.32
CA GLN A 294 20.87 -13.47 -23.71
C GLN A 294 20.31 -12.46 -24.73
N LYS A 295 19.83 -11.30 -24.27
CA LYS A 295 19.30 -10.19 -25.08
C LYS A 295 18.10 -10.60 -25.94
N ASP A 296 17.24 -11.50 -25.44
CA ASP A 296 15.93 -11.71 -26.04
C ASP A 296 15.15 -10.38 -26.02
N THR A 297 14.98 -9.77 -27.19
CA THR A 297 14.38 -8.44 -27.34
C THR A 297 12.91 -8.39 -26.92
N LYS A 298 12.27 -9.55 -26.76
CA LYS A 298 10.89 -9.68 -26.30
C LYS A 298 10.75 -9.65 -24.78
N LEU A 299 11.85 -9.89 -24.05
CA LEU A 299 11.84 -9.95 -22.59
C LEU A 299 12.62 -8.79 -21.99
N ARG A 300 12.05 -8.19 -20.95
CA ARG A 300 12.72 -7.15 -20.16
C ARG A 300 12.57 -7.47 -18.69
N LEU A 301 13.59 -7.10 -17.92
CA LEU A 301 13.58 -7.23 -16.48
C LEU A 301 13.03 -5.93 -15.88
N MET A 302 11.74 -5.92 -15.55
CA MET A 302 11.04 -4.76 -15.00
C MET A 302 11.33 -4.58 -13.51
N GLY A 303 11.38 -3.34 -13.03
CA GLY A 303 11.64 -3.01 -11.62
C GLY A 303 13.10 -3.14 -11.18
N PHE A 304 14.03 -3.24 -12.14
CA PHE A 304 15.47 -3.26 -11.89
C PHE A 304 16.14 -2.04 -12.52
N GLY A 305 17.12 -1.50 -11.81
CA GLY A 305 17.74 -0.22 -12.14
C GLY A 305 16.91 0.96 -11.62
N HIS A 306 17.60 2.04 -11.24
CA HIS A 306 16.96 3.26 -10.78
C HIS A 306 17.75 4.45 -11.31
N ARG A 307 17.08 5.48 -11.86
CA ARG A 307 17.77 6.66 -12.44
C ARG A 307 18.65 7.36 -11.42
N VAL A 308 18.15 7.46 -10.17
CA VAL A 308 18.85 8.09 -9.05
C VAL A 308 19.73 7.10 -8.27
N TYR A 309 19.18 6.01 -7.73
CA TYR A 309 19.95 5.05 -6.93
C TYR A 309 20.82 4.11 -7.77
N LYS A 310 22.15 4.20 -7.62
CA LYS A 310 23.09 3.31 -8.33
C LYS A 310 23.22 1.94 -7.67
N ASN A 311 23.24 1.91 -6.34
CA ASN A 311 23.46 0.69 -5.56
C ASN A 311 22.16 0.03 -5.16
N PHE A 312 21.27 0.79 -4.52
CA PHE A 312 20.08 0.24 -3.87
C PHE A 312 19.08 1.35 -3.49
N ASP A 313 17.78 1.11 -3.66
CA ASP A 313 16.70 2.04 -3.26
C ASP A 313 16.28 1.79 -1.80
N PRO A 314 16.49 2.72 -0.85
CA PRO A 314 16.19 2.56 0.57
C PRO A 314 14.76 2.08 0.84
N ARG A 315 13.79 2.57 0.07
CA ARG A 315 12.37 2.23 0.21
C ARG A 315 12.11 0.75 -0.05
N SER A 316 12.83 0.17 -1.01
CA SER A 316 12.63 -1.24 -1.41
C SER A 316 13.03 -2.23 -0.32
N LYS A 317 13.97 -1.90 0.57
CA LYS A 317 14.38 -2.73 1.72
C LYS A 317 13.34 -2.68 2.80
N ILE A 318 12.78 -1.51 3.05
CA ILE A 318 11.68 -1.31 3.99
C ILE A 318 10.46 -2.12 3.53
N LEU A 319 10.06 -1.98 2.26
CA LEU A 319 8.96 -2.75 1.67
C LEU A 319 9.21 -4.26 1.70
N LYS A 320 10.43 -4.70 1.37
CA LYS A 320 10.81 -6.13 1.40
C LYS A 320 10.74 -6.70 2.82
N ALA A 321 11.19 -5.95 3.83
CA ALA A 321 11.10 -6.36 5.22
C ALA A 321 9.64 -6.50 5.67
N ALA A 322 8.81 -5.50 5.37
CA ALA A 322 7.38 -5.52 5.66
C ALA A 322 6.65 -6.69 4.97
N ALA A 323 6.95 -6.94 3.68
CA ALA A 323 6.39 -8.05 2.92
C ALA A 323 6.79 -9.42 3.51
N ARG A 324 8.07 -9.60 3.87
CA ARG A 324 8.56 -10.84 4.52
C ARG A 324 7.89 -11.08 5.85
N HIS A 325 7.77 -10.06 6.69
CA HIS A 325 7.10 -10.16 7.99
C HIS A 325 5.65 -10.62 7.82
N ARG A 326 4.91 -10.02 6.86
CA ARG A 326 3.53 -10.40 6.56
C ARG A 326 3.41 -11.84 6.06
N LEU A 327 4.28 -12.28 5.16
CA LEU A 327 4.29 -13.65 4.65
C LEU A 327 4.59 -14.68 5.76
N ALA A 328 5.53 -14.35 6.65
CA ALA A 328 5.84 -15.20 7.80
C ALA A 328 4.65 -15.34 8.75
N ALA A 329 3.99 -14.22 9.09
CA ALA A 329 2.79 -14.22 9.93
C ALA A 329 1.63 -15.01 9.30
N ALA A 330 1.38 -14.83 8.00
CA ALA A 330 0.35 -15.58 7.28
C ALA A 330 0.65 -17.09 7.26
N SER A 331 1.91 -17.45 7.00
CA SER A 331 2.36 -18.85 7.00
C SER A 331 2.21 -19.50 8.37
N GLN A 332 2.55 -18.78 9.45
CA GLN A 332 2.37 -19.26 10.81
C GLN A 332 0.89 -19.47 11.13
N ARG A 333 0.01 -18.53 10.76
CA ARG A 333 -1.44 -18.68 10.95
C ARG A 333 -1.98 -19.90 10.22
N LEU A 334 -1.56 -20.12 8.98
CA LEU A 334 -1.97 -21.28 8.20
C LEU A 334 -1.47 -22.59 8.82
N ARG A 335 -0.22 -22.63 9.31
CA ARG A 335 0.32 -23.79 10.03
C ARG A 335 -0.46 -24.11 11.30
N LEU A 336 -0.82 -23.09 12.09
CA LEU A 336 -1.63 -23.27 13.30
C LEU A 336 -3.03 -23.79 12.99
N LEU A 337 -3.66 -23.30 11.91
CA LEU A 337 -4.95 -23.80 11.44
C LEU A 337 -4.84 -25.24 10.92
N GLY A 338 -3.79 -25.55 10.16
CA GLY A 338 -3.49 -26.92 9.71
C GLY A 338 -3.31 -27.87 10.89
N GLY A 339 -2.50 -27.49 11.88
CA GLY A 339 -2.31 -28.30 13.09
C GLY A 339 -3.59 -28.50 13.91
N ARG A 340 -4.49 -27.50 13.94
CA ARG A 340 -5.83 -27.65 14.56
C ARG A 340 -6.73 -28.61 13.77
N LEU A 341 -6.74 -28.50 12.44
CA LEU A 341 -7.46 -29.42 11.56
C LEU A 341 -6.94 -30.86 11.72
N ASP A 342 -5.62 -31.04 11.73
CA ASP A 342 -4.98 -32.33 11.97
C ASP A 342 -5.32 -32.87 13.36
N ALA A 343 -5.33 -32.00 14.38
CA ALA A 343 -5.70 -32.41 15.72
C ALA A 343 -7.18 -32.83 15.85
N LEU A 344 -8.07 -32.26 15.02
CA LEU A 344 -9.49 -32.61 14.95
C LEU A 344 -9.79 -33.74 13.96
N SER A 345 -8.78 -34.24 13.24
CA SER A 345 -8.95 -35.35 12.29
C SER A 345 -9.48 -36.60 13.03
N PRO A 346 -10.56 -37.25 12.53
CA PRO A 346 -11.06 -38.49 13.11
C PRO A 346 -9.97 -39.55 13.28
N LEU A 347 -9.03 -39.62 12.33
CA LEU A 347 -7.91 -40.56 12.40
C LEU A 347 -6.92 -40.19 13.53
N ALA A 348 -6.63 -38.91 13.71
CA ALA A 348 -5.78 -38.44 14.81
C ALA A 348 -6.43 -38.71 16.18
N THR A 349 -7.75 -38.54 16.29
CA THR A 349 -8.53 -38.91 17.48
C THR A 349 -8.44 -40.41 17.75
N LEU A 350 -8.62 -41.25 16.74
CA LEU A 350 -8.48 -42.70 16.89
C LEU A 350 -7.06 -43.13 17.29
N ASN A 351 -6.02 -42.47 16.74
CA ASN A 351 -4.62 -42.72 17.11
C ASN A 351 -4.26 -42.29 18.55
N ARG A 352 -5.08 -41.46 19.20
CA ARG A 352 -4.92 -41.08 20.62
C ARG A 352 -5.52 -42.11 21.60
N GLY A 353 -5.98 -43.26 21.10
CA GLY A 353 -6.54 -44.33 21.93
C GLY A 353 -8.07 -44.27 22.08
N TYR A 354 -8.75 -43.44 21.27
CA TYR A 354 -10.20 -43.48 21.16
C TYR A 354 -10.63 -44.52 20.12
N ALA A 355 -11.86 -45.02 20.25
CA ALA A 355 -12.48 -45.93 19.30
C ALA A 355 -13.84 -45.40 18.84
N ILE A 356 -14.19 -45.64 17.58
CA ILE A 356 -15.57 -45.45 17.11
C ILE A 356 -16.26 -46.80 17.15
N LEU A 357 -17.28 -46.92 17.99
CA LEU A 357 -18.10 -48.14 18.09
C LEU A 357 -19.23 -48.08 17.07
N ARG A 358 -19.40 -49.16 16.31
CA ARG A 358 -20.48 -49.34 15.35
C ARG A 358 -21.20 -50.66 15.58
N ARG A 359 -22.50 -50.69 15.32
CA ARG A 359 -23.28 -51.91 15.28
C ARG A 359 -23.11 -52.57 13.90
N PRO A 360 -22.65 -53.82 13.79
CA PRO A 360 -22.39 -54.46 12.50
C PRO A 360 -23.63 -54.68 11.64
N ALA A 361 -24.81 -54.79 12.25
CA ALA A 361 -26.06 -55.10 11.57
C ALA A 361 -26.55 -53.95 10.65
N ASP A 362 -26.42 -52.70 11.09
CA ASP A 362 -26.96 -51.51 10.42
C ASP A 362 -25.90 -50.40 10.22
N GLY A 363 -24.69 -50.57 10.76
CA GLY A 363 -23.61 -49.60 10.70
C GLY A 363 -23.79 -48.40 11.64
N ALA A 364 -24.80 -48.41 12.52
CA ALA A 364 -25.10 -47.30 13.41
C ALA A 364 -23.94 -47.04 14.39
N ILE A 365 -23.56 -45.77 14.56
CA ILE A 365 -22.53 -45.36 15.52
C ILE A 365 -23.14 -45.26 16.91
N LEU A 366 -22.56 -45.97 17.88
CA LEU A 366 -22.95 -45.89 19.28
C LEU A 366 -22.33 -44.62 19.89
N ARG A 367 -23.16 -43.73 20.43
CA ARG A 367 -22.71 -42.44 21.00
C ARG A 367 -22.87 -42.39 22.53
N ARG A 368 -23.74 -43.23 23.09
CA ARG A 368 -24.03 -43.35 24.52
C ARG A 368 -24.08 -44.82 24.91
N ALA A 369 -23.81 -45.10 26.18
CA ALA A 369 -23.84 -46.46 26.72
C ALA A 369 -25.19 -47.18 26.48
N GLY A 370 -26.32 -46.45 26.57
CA GLY A 370 -27.66 -46.98 26.32
C GLY A 370 -28.01 -47.23 24.86
N ASP A 371 -27.12 -46.94 23.90
CA ASP A 371 -27.36 -47.23 22.49
C ASP A 371 -27.07 -48.72 22.14
N ALA A 372 -26.68 -49.54 23.14
CA ALA A 372 -26.52 -50.99 23.02
C ALA A 372 -26.89 -51.70 24.34
N ALA A 373 -27.04 -53.02 24.26
CA ALA A 373 -27.38 -53.91 25.38
C ALA A 373 -26.31 -54.99 25.59
N ALA A 374 -26.34 -55.66 26.74
CA ALA A 374 -25.51 -56.84 26.99
C ALA A 374 -25.87 -57.97 25.99
N GLY A 375 -24.86 -58.60 25.40
CA GLY A 375 -24.98 -59.59 24.33
C GLY A 375 -24.87 -59.00 22.91
N ASP A 376 -24.92 -57.66 22.75
CA ASP A 376 -24.77 -57.05 21.43
C ASP A 376 -23.34 -57.18 20.90
N LEU A 377 -23.22 -57.53 19.61
CA LEU A 377 -21.95 -57.47 18.88
C LEU A 377 -21.71 -56.04 18.39
N VAL A 378 -20.50 -55.53 18.63
CA VAL A 378 -20.05 -54.21 18.16
C VAL A 378 -18.70 -54.31 17.46
N GLU A 379 -18.46 -53.42 16.51
CA GLU A 379 -17.16 -53.24 15.87
C GLU A 379 -16.52 -51.96 16.40
N ALA A 380 -15.31 -52.08 16.94
CA ALA A 380 -14.50 -50.94 17.39
C ALA A 380 -13.48 -50.59 16.29
N LEU A 381 -13.68 -49.45 15.65
CA LEU A 381 -12.70 -48.87 14.74
C LEU A 381 -11.65 -48.12 15.55
N LEU A 382 -10.38 -48.50 15.38
CA LEU A 382 -9.22 -47.88 16.01
C LEU A 382 -8.37 -47.16 14.97
N GLY A 383 -7.31 -46.48 15.41
CA GLY A 383 -6.42 -45.72 14.53
C GLY A 383 -5.74 -46.61 13.46
N GLN A 384 -5.49 -47.87 13.81
CA GLN A 384 -5.04 -48.91 12.90
C GLN A 384 -5.83 -50.20 13.16
N GLY A 385 -6.66 -50.60 12.20
CA GLY A 385 -7.43 -51.84 12.27
C GLY A 385 -8.78 -51.72 12.98
N ARG A 386 -9.44 -52.87 13.15
CA ARG A 386 -10.77 -53.01 13.73
C ARG A 386 -10.81 -54.21 14.65
N LEU A 387 -11.58 -54.10 15.73
CA LEU A 387 -11.87 -55.21 16.63
C LEU A 387 -13.36 -55.54 16.57
N ARG A 388 -13.68 -56.83 16.62
CA ARG A 388 -15.05 -57.31 16.81
C ARG A 388 -15.20 -57.71 18.27
N CYS A 389 -16.17 -57.10 18.93
CA CYS A 389 -16.36 -57.19 20.38
C CYS A 389 -17.80 -57.61 20.69
N GLU A 390 -18.00 -58.24 21.85
CA GLU A 390 -19.31 -58.52 22.43
C GLU A 390 -19.44 -57.74 23.74
N ILE A 391 -20.56 -57.03 23.91
CA ILE A 391 -20.81 -56.25 25.13
C ILE A 391 -21.24 -57.20 26.24
N LYS A 392 -20.42 -57.35 27.28
CA LYS A 392 -20.78 -58.19 28.44
C LYS A 392 -21.76 -57.51 29.40
N ALA A 393 -21.63 -56.19 29.59
CA ALA A 393 -22.47 -55.39 30.47
C ALA A 393 -22.44 -53.91 30.06
N VAL A 394 -23.51 -53.18 30.35
CA VAL A 394 -23.61 -51.72 30.14
C VAL A 394 -23.69 -51.06 31.52
N LEU A 395 -22.65 -50.29 31.88
CA LEU A 395 -22.56 -49.60 33.16
C LEU A 395 -22.95 -48.12 33.00
N ARG A 396 -23.61 -47.53 34.00
CA ARG A 396 -23.95 -46.10 33.99
C ARG A 396 -22.73 -45.27 34.42
N ALA A 397 -22.62 -44.06 33.89
CA ALA A 397 -21.44 -43.20 34.09
C ALA A 397 -21.13 -42.89 35.57
N ASP A 398 -22.16 -42.84 36.41
CA ASP A 398 -22.02 -42.58 37.86
C ASP A 398 -21.31 -43.71 38.61
N ASP A 399 -21.26 -44.92 38.04
CA ASP A 399 -20.62 -46.09 38.66
C ASP A 399 -19.15 -46.30 38.20
N ALA A 400 -18.70 -45.58 37.16
CA ALA A 400 -17.46 -45.92 36.44
C ALA A 400 -16.30 -44.92 36.60
N LEU A 401 -16.58 -43.67 36.99
CA LEU A 401 -15.59 -42.63 37.20
C LEU A 401 -15.75 -42.13 38.64
N GLY A 402 -14.86 -42.50 39.55
CA GLY A 402 -14.92 -42.15 40.98
C GLY A 402 -14.76 -40.65 41.31
N PHE A 403 -15.46 -39.75 40.62
CA PHE A 403 -15.60 -38.35 40.94
C PHE A 403 -16.97 -38.10 41.58
N SER A 404 -17.00 -38.00 42.91
CA SER A 404 -18.13 -37.44 43.63
C SER A 404 -18.28 -35.96 43.28
N SER A 405 -19.36 -35.58 42.58
CA SER A 405 -19.74 -34.18 42.41
C SER A 405 -20.41 -33.67 43.70
N PRO A 406 -19.91 -32.60 44.35
CA PRO A 406 -20.71 -31.91 45.36
C PRO A 406 -21.65 -30.95 44.63
N ARG A 407 -22.89 -31.39 44.39
CA ARG A 407 -23.99 -30.46 44.10
C ARG A 407 -24.52 -29.93 45.43
N SER A 408 -23.98 -28.80 45.89
CA SER A 408 -24.72 -27.90 46.78
C SER A 408 -25.35 -26.80 45.92
N SER A 409 -26.68 -26.82 45.86
CA SER A 409 -27.52 -25.78 45.26
C SER A 409 -27.29 -24.43 45.94
N PRO A 410 -27.00 -23.33 45.22
CA PRO A 410 -27.20 -22.00 45.77
C PRO A 410 -28.69 -21.68 45.70
N GLY A 411 -29.27 -21.41 46.87
CA GLY A 411 -30.62 -20.88 46.99
C GLY A 411 -30.76 -19.57 46.21
N ALA A 412 -31.93 -19.40 45.60
CA ALA A 412 -32.38 -18.11 45.08
C ALA A 412 -32.60 -17.14 46.26
N PRO A 413 -32.12 -15.89 46.19
CA PRO A 413 -32.64 -14.81 47.03
C PRO A 413 -33.78 -14.05 46.31
N PRO A 414 -34.60 -13.33 47.08
CA PRO A 414 -35.87 -12.72 46.64
C PRO A 414 -35.74 -11.58 45.64
#